data_AF-A0A507ZN70-F1
#
_entry.id   AF-A0A507ZN70-F1
#
_cell.length_a   1.000
_cell.length_b   1.000
_cell.length_c   1.000
_cell.angle_alpha   90.00
_cell.angle_beta   90.00
_cell.angle_gamma   90.00
#
_symmetry.space_group_name_H-M   'P 1'
#
loop_
_entity.id
_entity.type
_entity.pdbx_description
1 polymer ?
#
loop_
_entity_poly.entity_id
_entity_poly.type
_entity_poly.pdbx_seq_one_letter_code
_entity_poly.pdbx_strand_id
1 'polypeptide(L)'
;MTKRELQDSAKGFIQKDPSKAIEICLEIYENHAEEFNKFDAVNLLQAARKAHKTNIIKLQEIVGKFKEDEIVFSLCGWYIFDNYIKNKSPQQILQFENIIGQYLPLLKQKDVSLNNQYPCPFYLIVSNLWAAHSNNLFNANKIFDYCKIINPDFLSKESSSYTTNEGRDVEQASPYETYFQYYTKACDKLNKAEEALKACNLALSSISEFHYDNDLWFKMRIARAYIKLNNLDLAEKQYLEIINSKAGSSKYFLFKEFSEILFNQKRYEESWEKSLRSAIVLKDVKFCASLLLHQSRILVRLNRINEAKRFAEVIYAGIQEGLWNNSAKYQKLVNYFELKEVTGNAKTLFKKLYSYYKDELYSDSPSSKGEIIFIHKNGRFGKIKCTDESVINFTKNSFNKAHHRIDKFKNAEISFVSDYDYKADPIAENIKIITLKKEDEIIGEIFKGKVQNIVDFGIFIDFDSGKSGLSHISVLESNFKEIYDANDFVKIKIIKKTEKGYSLKILEKL
;
A
#
# COMPACT_ATOMS: atom_id res chain seq x y z
N MET A 1 -40.37 -11.04 49.68
CA MET A 1 -41.05 -10.76 48.40
C MET A 1 -41.14 -12.06 47.64
N THR A 2 -42.18 -12.26 46.85
CA THR A 2 -42.25 -13.42 45.94
C THR A 2 -41.26 -13.24 44.80
N LYS A 3 -40.83 -14.35 44.17
CA LYS A 3 -39.92 -14.30 43.01
C LYS A 3 -40.46 -13.43 41.88
N ARG A 4 -41.79 -13.44 41.66
CA ARG A 4 -42.46 -12.61 40.64
C ARG A 4 -42.36 -11.12 40.95
N GLU A 5 -42.58 -10.71 42.20
CA GLU A 5 -42.43 -9.32 42.63
C GLU A 5 -40.98 -8.83 42.43
N LEU A 6 -40.00 -9.67 42.77
CA LEU A 6 -38.58 -9.36 42.53
C LEU A 6 -38.27 -9.23 41.04
N GLN A 7 -38.78 -10.13 40.20
CA GLN A 7 -38.57 -10.08 38.76
C GLN A 7 -39.17 -8.81 38.12
N ASP A 8 -40.42 -8.46 38.48
CA ASP A 8 -41.08 -7.25 37.99
C ASP A 8 -40.36 -5.97 38.48
N SER A 9 -39.92 -5.98 39.74
CA SER A 9 -39.10 -4.91 40.33
C SER A 9 -37.78 -4.73 39.58
N ALA A 10 -37.02 -5.82 39.37
CA ALA A 10 -35.76 -5.79 38.61
C ALA A 10 -35.95 -5.19 37.22
N LYS A 11 -36.97 -5.66 36.49
CA LYS A 11 -37.33 -5.13 35.15
C LYS A 11 -37.63 -3.63 35.19
N GLY A 12 -38.37 -3.17 36.19
CA GLY A 12 -38.67 -1.74 36.39
C GLY A 12 -37.43 -0.89 36.69
N PHE A 13 -36.42 -1.47 37.35
CA PHE A 13 -35.17 -0.78 37.69
C PHE A 13 -34.15 -0.75 36.55
N ILE A 14 -34.20 -1.64 35.54
CA ILE A 14 -33.22 -1.68 34.43
C ILE A 14 -32.96 -0.30 33.84
N GLN A 15 -34.01 0.51 33.63
CA GLN A 15 -33.86 1.82 33.04
C GLN A 15 -33.53 2.94 34.04
N LYS A 16 -34.01 2.81 35.29
CA LYS A 16 -33.96 3.85 36.34
C LYS A 16 -32.71 3.75 37.22
N ASP A 17 -32.38 2.53 37.63
CA ASP A 17 -31.24 2.18 38.47
C ASP A 17 -30.72 0.78 38.06
N PRO A 18 -29.88 0.71 37.01
CA PRO A 18 -29.34 -0.54 36.51
C PRO A 18 -28.55 -1.33 37.57
N SER A 19 -27.87 -0.66 38.50
CA SER A 19 -27.08 -1.32 39.54
C SER A 19 -27.99 -2.06 40.53
N LYS A 20 -29.09 -1.41 40.95
CA LYS A 20 -30.11 -2.04 41.79
C LYS A 20 -30.81 -3.20 41.07
N ALA A 21 -31.07 -3.08 39.76
CA ALA A 21 -31.63 -4.18 38.99
C ALA A 21 -30.72 -5.42 38.99
N ILE A 22 -29.39 -5.23 38.92
CA ILE A 22 -28.40 -6.32 39.02
C ILE A 22 -28.48 -7.00 40.40
N GLU A 23 -28.51 -6.21 41.48
CA GLU A 23 -28.60 -6.73 42.85
C GLU A 23 -29.85 -7.59 43.03
N ILE A 24 -31.02 -7.11 42.58
CA ILE A 24 -32.28 -7.87 42.65
C ILE A 24 -32.19 -9.16 41.82
N CYS A 25 -31.61 -9.13 40.62
CA CYS A 25 -31.45 -10.34 39.81
C CYS A 25 -30.54 -11.37 40.47
N LEU A 26 -29.48 -10.94 41.15
CA LEU A 26 -28.60 -11.83 41.91
C LEU A 26 -29.30 -12.36 43.17
N GLU A 27 -30.11 -11.56 43.84
CA GLU A 27 -30.96 -12.00 44.96
C GLU A 27 -31.93 -13.11 44.52
N ILE A 28 -32.57 -12.97 43.36
CA ILE A 28 -33.41 -14.03 42.78
C ILE A 28 -32.58 -15.30 42.55
N TYR A 29 -31.35 -15.17 42.04
CA TYR A 29 -30.48 -16.31 41.79
C TYR A 29 -30.08 -17.03 43.08
N GLU A 30 -29.92 -16.31 44.18
CA GLU A 30 -29.49 -16.87 45.47
C GLU A 30 -30.65 -17.46 46.27
N ASN A 31 -31.78 -16.76 46.33
CA ASN A 31 -32.91 -17.13 47.19
C ASN A 31 -33.97 -17.97 46.47
N HIS A 32 -34.01 -17.93 45.13
CA HIS A 32 -35.01 -18.61 44.30
C HIS A 32 -34.36 -19.38 43.13
N ALA A 33 -33.23 -20.04 43.40
CA ALA A 33 -32.40 -20.68 42.37
C ALA A 33 -33.12 -21.71 41.48
N GLU A 34 -34.06 -22.48 42.05
CA GLU A 34 -34.85 -23.49 41.31
C GLU A 34 -35.88 -22.86 40.36
N GLU A 35 -36.34 -21.64 40.68
CA GLU A 35 -37.31 -20.88 39.88
C GLU A 35 -36.64 -19.87 38.92
N PHE A 36 -35.32 -19.73 39.00
CA PHE A 36 -34.55 -18.81 38.17
C PHE A 36 -34.64 -19.24 36.71
N ASN A 37 -35.16 -18.35 35.86
CA ASN A 37 -35.44 -18.67 34.46
C ASN A 37 -34.75 -17.67 33.51
N LYS A 38 -34.93 -17.90 32.20
CA LYS A 38 -34.27 -17.08 31.17
C LYS A 38 -34.60 -15.60 31.24
N PHE A 39 -35.80 -15.21 31.70
CA PHE A 39 -36.17 -13.81 31.80
C PHE A 39 -35.39 -13.10 32.92
N ASP A 40 -35.05 -13.80 33.99
CA ASP A 40 -34.17 -13.29 35.05
C ASP A 40 -32.74 -13.06 34.51
N ALA A 41 -32.22 -14.01 33.72
CA ALA A 41 -30.93 -13.86 33.04
C ALA A 41 -30.92 -12.69 32.05
N VAL A 42 -32.00 -12.51 31.28
CA VAL A 42 -32.17 -11.38 30.34
C VAL A 42 -32.17 -10.06 31.09
N ASN A 43 -32.94 -9.94 32.19
CA ASN A 43 -32.98 -8.73 33.01
C ASN A 43 -31.59 -8.39 33.57
N LEU A 44 -30.87 -9.40 34.10
CA LEU A 44 -29.51 -9.24 34.61
C LEU A 44 -28.55 -8.70 33.53
N LEU A 45 -28.55 -9.30 32.33
CA LEU A 45 -27.68 -8.88 31.24
C LEU A 45 -28.02 -7.47 30.71
N GLN A 46 -29.31 -7.14 30.60
CA GLN A 46 -29.74 -5.80 30.20
C GLN A 46 -29.28 -4.73 31.21
N ALA A 47 -29.47 -5.02 32.51
CA ALA A 47 -29.01 -4.14 33.58
C ALA A 47 -27.48 -4.01 33.60
N ALA A 48 -26.75 -5.13 33.47
CA ALA A 48 -25.29 -5.17 33.43
C ALA A 48 -24.70 -4.35 32.27
N ARG A 49 -25.30 -4.46 31.08
CA ARG A 49 -24.94 -3.66 29.90
C ARG A 49 -25.15 -2.18 30.15
N LYS A 50 -26.32 -1.80 30.63
CA LYS A 50 -26.67 -0.39 30.86
C LYS A 50 -25.85 0.24 31.98
N ALA A 51 -25.46 -0.54 32.99
CA ALA A 51 -24.59 -0.12 34.08
C ALA A 51 -23.10 -0.05 33.68
N HIS A 52 -22.70 -0.63 32.55
CA HIS A 52 -21.30 -0.95 32.24
C HIS A 52 -20.57 -1.68 33.38
N LYS A 53 -21.30 -2.55 34.11
CA LYS A 53 -20.80 -3.23 35.31
C LYS A 53 -20.01 -4.46 34.93
N THR A 54 -18.73 -4.49 35.28
CA THR A 54 -17.83 -5.63 35.07
C THR A 54 -17.75 -6.51 36.32
N ASN A 55 -17.18 -7.71 36.19
CA ASN A 55 -16.89 -8.64 37.31
C ASN A 55 -18.14 -9.02 38.13
N ILE A 56 -19.28 -9.24 37.46
CA ILE A 56 -20.50 -9.71 38.11
C ILE A 56 -20.31 -11.18 38.49
N ILE A 57 -20.33 -11.44 39.81
CA ILE A 57 -20.19 -12.79 40.39
C ILE A 57 -21.33 -13.68 39.87
N LYS A 58 -21.03 -14.96 39.58
CA LYS A 58 -21.95 -15.97 39.03
C LYS A 58 -22.53 -15.65 37.63
N LEU A 59 -22.21 -14.53 36.99
CA LEU A 59 -22.77 -14.20 35.67
C LEU A 59 -22.46 -15.27 34.62
N GLN A 60 -21.23 -15.76 34.58
CA GLN A 60 -20.83 -16.83 33.64
C GLN A 60 -21.63 -18.12 33.87
N GLU A 61 -21.86 -18.50 35.13
CA GLU A 61 -22.67 -19.66 35.51
C GLU A 61 -24.13 -19.49 35.07
N ILE A 62 -24.70 -18.31 35.33
CA ILE A 62 -26.07 -17.93 34.94
C ILE A 62 -26.23 -18.02 33.42
N VAL A 63 -25.32 -17.41 32.65
CA VAL A 63 -25.34 -17.47 31.19
C VAL A 63 -25.18 -18.92 30.71
N GLY A 64 -24.31 -19.69 31.36
CA GLY A 64 -24.08 -21.10 31.05
C GLY A 64 -25.34 -21.96 31.14
N LYS A 65 -26.22 -21.70 32.13
CA LYS A 65 -27.52 -22.38 32.27
C LYS A 65 -28.46 -22.16 31.08
N PHE A 66 -28.32 -21.04 30.37
CA PHE A 66 -29.21 -20.65 29.26
C PHE A 66 -28.45 -20.40 27.95
N LYS A 67 -27.27 -21.01 27.76
CA LYS A 67 -26.41 -20.82 26.57
C LYS A 67 -27.07 -21.20 25.23
N GLU A 68 -28.16 -21.97 25.27
CA GLU A 68 -28.93 -22.35 24.09
C GLU A 68 -29.99 -21.31 23.70
N ASP A 69 -30.35 -20.38 24.60
CA ASP A 69 -31.36 -19.34 24.33
C ASP A 69 -30.74 -18.14 23.60
N GLU A 70 -31.27 -17.82 22.42
CA GLU A 70 -30.76 -16.77 21.53
C GLU A 70 -30.69 -15.40 22.19
N ILE A 71 -31.69 -15.05 22.99
CA ILE A 71 -31.74 -13.74 23.63
C ILE A 71 -30.63 -13.64 24.67
N VAL A 72 -30.44 -14.69 25.47
CA VAL A 72 -29.42 -14.72 26.52
C VAL A 72 -28.01 -14.67 25.93
N PHE A 73 -27.65 -15.56 25.00
CA PHE A 73 -26.29 -15.55 24.46
C PHE A 73 -26.02 -14.29 23.62
N SER A 74 -27.02 -13.75 22.92
CA SER A 74 -26.86 -12.51 22.16
C SER A 74 -26.62 -11.32 23.09
N LEU A 75 -27.41 -11.18 24.16
CA LEU A 75 -27.20 -10.13 25.17
C LEU A 75 -25.88 -10.30 25.91
N CYS A 76 -25.44 -11.53 26.18
CA CYS A 76 -24.11 -11.79 26.74
C CYS A 76 -22.99 -11.34 25.78
N GLY A 77 -23.12 -11.64 24.49
CA GLY A 77 -22.20 -11.13 23.47
C GLY A 77 -22.14 -9.60 23.47
N TRP A 78 -23.29 -8.93 23.48
CA TRP A 78 -23.30 -7.47 23.56
C TRP A 78 -22.74 -6.93 24.88
N TYR A 79 -22.98 -7.60 26.00
CA TYR A 79 -22.34 -7.28 27.29
C TYR A 79 -20.83 -7.30 27.21
N ILE A 80 -20.27 -8.33 26.57
CA ILE A 80 -18.82 -8.45 26.40
C ILE A 80 -18.30 -7.36 25.47
N PHE A 81 -18.98 -7.16 24.33
CA PHE A 81 -18.59 -6.14 23.37
C PHE A 81 -18.59 -4.73 23.99
N ASP A 82 -19.67 -4.34 24.66
CA ASP A 82 -19.83 -3.00 25.24
C ASP A 82 -18.80 -2.70 26.35
N ASN A 83 -18.42 -3.70 27.15
CA ASN A 83 -17.53 -3.50 28.30
C ASN A 83 -16.04 -3.72 27.99
N TYR A 84 -15.73 -4.68 27.12
CA TYR A 84 -14.35 -5.15 26.92
C TYR A 84 -13.77 -4.86 25.53
N ILE A 85 -14.61 -4.55 24.54
CA ILE A 85 -14.16 -4.30 23.15
C ILE A 85 -14.39 -2.85 22.72
N LYS A 86 -15.61 -2.35 22.86
CA LYS A 86 -16.03 -1.04 22.37
C LYS A 86 -15.17 0.07 23.01
N ASN A 87 -14.68 0.98 22.18
CA ASN A 87 -13.84 2.12 22.60
C ASN A 87 -12.55 1.71 23.33
N LYS A 88 -12.00 0.52 23.07
CA LYS A 88 -10.72 0.06 23.62
C LYS A 88 -9.65 -0.02 22.54
N SER A 89 -8.40 0.27 22.92
CA SER A 89 -7.25 0.03 22.05
C SER A 89 -6.96 -1.47 21.93
N PRO A 90 -6.22 -1.90 20.89
CA PRO A 90 -5.74 -3.28 20.77
C PRO A 90 -5.09 -3.82 22.05
N GLN A 91 -4.22 -3.03 22.70
CA GLN A 91 -3.55 -3.45 23.93
C GLN A 91 -4.53 -3.63 25.08
N GLN A 92 -5.53 -2.75 25.22
CA GLN A 92 -6.57 -2.88 26.24
C GLN A 92 -7.46 -4.09 26.01
N ILE A 93 -7.81 -4.39 24.75
CA ILE A 93 -8.59 -5.60 24.40
C ILE A 93 -7.84 -6.85 24.86
N LEU A 94 -6.52 -6.93 24.60
CA LEU A 94 -5.70 -8.07 24.99
C LEU A 94 -5.56 -8.24 26.51
N GLN A 95 -5.63 -7.16 27.29
CA GLN A 95 -5.67 -7.25 28.76
C GLN A 95 -6.93 -7.99 29.27
N PHE A 96 -8.02 -7.94 28.52
CA PHE A 96 -9.28 -8.63 28.84
C PHE A 96 -9.44 -9.98 28.14
N GLU A 97 -8.45 -10.43 27.36
CA GLU A 97 -8.55 -11.64 26.53
C GLU A 97 -8.96 -12.88 27.35
N ASN A 98 -8.36 -13.06 28.53
CA ASN A 98 -8.68 -14.20 29.41
C ASN A 98 -10.12 -14.15 29.92
N ILE A 99 -10.63 -12.97 30.25
CA ILE A 99 -12.02 -12.79 30.71
C ILE A 99 -12.97 -13.06 29.54
N ILE A 100 -12.69 -12.49 28.37
CA ILE A 100 -13.51 -12.72 27.16
C ILE A 100 -13.53 -14.21 26.81
N GLY A 101 -12.39 -14.90 26.88
CA GLY A 101 -12.24 -16.32 26.59
C GLY A 101 -13.10 -17.23 27.48
N GLN A 102 -13.42 -16.82 28.71
CA GLN A 102 -14.32 -17.57 29.59
C GLN A 102 -15.78 -17.54 29.12
N TYR A 103 -16.19 -16.49 28.40
CA TYR A 103 -17.54 -16.35 27.88
C TYR A 103 -17.70 -16.85 26.45
N LEU A 104 -16.65 -16.85 25.62
CA LEU A 104 -16.72 -17.26 24.21
C LEU A 104 -17.41 -18.63 23.99
N PRO A 105 -17.15 -19.69 24.78
CA PRO A 105 -17.85 -20.97 24.64
C PRO A 105 -19.35 -20.94 24.95
N LEU A 106 -19.85 -19.85 25.55
CA LEU A 106 -21.26 -19.64 25.89
C LEU A 106 -22.01 -18.86 24.81
N LEU A 107 -21.30 -18.36 23.79
CA LEU A 107 -21.85 -17.57 22.71
C LEU A 107 -22.01 -18.41 21.44
N LYS A 108 -22.94 -18.02 20.57
CA LYS A 108 -23.10 -18.60 19.23
C LYS A 108 -22.94 -17.56 18.14
N GLN A 109 -22.37 -17.97 17.01
CA GLN A 109 -22.35 -17.16 15.80
C GLN A 109 -23.73 -17.19 15.14
N LYS A 110 -24.29 -16.01 14.88
CA LYS A 110 -25.51 -15.84 14.09
C LYS A 110 -25.16 -15.80 12.60
N ASP A 111 -25.97 -16.44 11.77
CA ASP A 111 -25.89 -16.30 10.32
C ASP A 111 -26.36 -14.91 9.89
N VAL A 112 -25.45 -14.12 9.33
CA VAL A 112 -25.69 -12.78 8.78
C VAL A 112 -25.33 -12.70 7.30
N SER A 113 -25.22 -13.84 6.62
CA SER A 113 -24.86 -13.92 5.21
C SER A 113 -25.94 -13.35 4.29
N LEU A 114 -27.21 -13.57 4.63
CA LEU A 114 -28.39 -13.10 3.88
C LEU A 114 -28.97 -11.77 4.40
N ASN A 115 -28.83 -11.49 5.70
CA ASN A 115 -29.34 -10.26 6.31
C ASN A 115 -28.39 -9.81 7.42
N ASN A 116 -27.69 -8.71 7.18
CA ASN A 116 -26.69 -8.14 8.08
C ASN A 116 -27.19 -6.91 8.85
N GLN A 117 -28.50 -6.59 8.79
CA GLN A 117 -29.09 -5.44 9.48
C GLN A 117 -28.78 -5.44 10.98
N TYR A 118 -28.70 -6.63 11.58
CA TYR A 118 -28.36 -6.82 12.99
C TYR A 118 -26.98 -7.47 13.10
N PRO A 119 -25.96 -6.74 13.60
CA PRO A 119 -24.61 -7.29 13.74
C PRO A 119 -24.58 -8.50 14.66
N CYS A 120 -23.69 -9.45 14.36
CA CYS A 120 -23.43 -10.59 15.22
C CYS A 120 -22.36 -10.23 16.28
N PRO A 121 -22.71 -10.10 17.58
CA PRO A 121 -21.74 -9.72 18.61
C PRO A 121 -20.62 -10.75 18.77
N PHE A 122 -20.88 -12.04 18.55
CA PHE A 122 -19.84 -13.07 18.54
C PHE A 122 -18.75 -12.76 17.52
N TYR A 123 -19.13 -12.52 16.26
CA TYR A 123 -18.16 -12.13 15.22
C TYR A 123 -17.44 -10.83 15.56
N LEU A 124 -18.14 -9.82 16.08
CA LEU A 124 -17.51 -8.55 16.47
C LEU A 124 -16.45 -8.75 17.56
N ILE A 125 -16.71 -9.58 18.57
CA ILE A 125 -15.73 -9.86 19.63
C ILE A 125 -14.51 -10.57 19.06
N VAL A 126 -14.73 -11.69 18.36
CA VAL A 126 -13.65 -12.53 17.84
C VAL A 126 -12.83 -11.76 16.80
N SER A 127 -13.48 -10.94 15.98
CA SER A 127 -12.79 -10.12 14.98
C SER A 127 -11.92 -9.03 15.58
N ASN A 128 -12.38 -8.40 16.66
CA ASN A 128 -11.56 -7.44 17.40
C ASN A 128 -10.38 -8.11 18.14
N LEU A 129 -10.53 -9.34 18.62
CA LEU A 129 -9.42 -10.11 19.22
C LEU A 129 -8.33 -10.46 18.20
N TRP A 130 -8.67 -11.00 17.02
CA TRP A 130 -7.65 -11.28 16.02
C TRP A 130 -7.04 -10.00 15.45
N ALA A 131 -7.83 -8.93 15.30
CA ALA A 131 -7.32 -7.64 14.88
C ALA A 131 -6.32 -7.10 15.91
N ALA A 132 -6.62 -7.21 17.20
CA ALA A 132 -5.71 -6.84 18.26
C ALA A 132 -4.39 -7.63 18.21
N HIS A 133 -4.46 -8.96 18.02
CA HIS A 133 -3.28 -9.84 17.84
C HIS A 133 -2.51 -9.60 16.54
N SER A 134 -3.05 -8.84 15.60
CA SER A 134 -2.35 -8.45 14.37
C SER A 134 -1.55 -7.16 14.51
N ASN A 135 -1.84 -6.36 15.54
CA ASN A 135 -1.13 -5.14 15.86
C ASN A 135 0.16 -5.43 16.63
N ASN A 136 1.23 -4.69 16.36
CA ASN A 136 2.51 -4.78 17.10
C ASN A 136 3.05 -6.21 17.24
N LEU A 137 3.46 -6.79 16.11
CA LEU A 137 3.85 -8.19 15.89
C LEU A 137 2.65 -9.12 15.70
N PHE A 138 2.61 -9.76 14.54
CA PHE A 138 1.51 -10.62 14.15
C PHE A 138 1.56 -11.96 14.88
N ASN A 139 0.62 -12.19 15.81
CA ASN A 139 0.51 -13.46 16.55
C ASN A 139 -0.31 -14.50 15.76
N ALA A 140 0.39 -15.24 14.89
CA ALA A 140 -0.25 -16.17 13.97
C ALA A 140 -1.03 -17.30 14.67
N ASN A 141 -0.55 -17.82 15.81
CA ASN A 141 -1.23 -18.88 16.55
C ASN A 141 -2.60 -18.42 17.05
N LYS A 142 -2.62 -17.30 17.80
CA LYS A 142 -3.87 -16.75 18.34
C LYS A 142 -4.87 -16.38 17.27
N ILE A 143 -4.42 -15.72 16.20
CA ILE A 143 -5.28 -15.37 15.07
C ILE A 143 -5.87 -16.63 14.42
N PHE A 144 -5.05 -17.67 14.21
CA PHE A 144 -5.52 -18.94 13.66
C PHE A 144 -6.60 -19.59 14.55
N ASP A 145 -6.37 -19.64 15.86
CA ASP A 145 -7.33 -20.20 16.83
C ASP A 145 -8.67 -19.44 16.82
N TYR A 146 -8.63 -18.11 16.76
CA TYR A 146 -9.84 -17.29 16.66
C TYR A 146 -10.55 -17.42 15.31
N CYS A 147 -9.83 -17.53 14.20
CA CYS A 147 -10.45 -17.81 12.91
C CYS A 147 -11.08 -19.20 12.86
N LYS A 148 -10.54 -20.20 13.60
CA LYS A 148 -11.07 -21.57 13.62
C LYS A 148 -12.46 -21.69 14.25
N ILE A 149 -12.82 -20.79 15.15
CA ILE A 149 -14.15 -20.79 15.80
C ILE A 149 -15.20 -19.99 15.01
N ILE A 150 -14.82 -19.35 13.91
CA ILE A 150 -15.76 -18.69 12.99
C ILE A 150 -16.19 -19.67 11.90
N ASN A 151 -17.50 -19.73 11.66
CA ASN A 151 -18.07 -20.25 10.43
C ASN A 151 -18.08 -19.14 9.36
N PRO A 152 -17.25 -19.22 8.30
CA PRO A 152 -17.21 -18.20 7.25
C PRO A 152 -18.51 -18.11 6.44
N ASP A 153 -19.28 -19.19 6.33
CA ASP A 153 -20.53 -19.19 5.54
C ASP A 153 -21.62 -18.30 6.17
N PHE A 154 -21.47 -17.97 7.45
CA PHE A 154 -22.38 -17.10 8.20
C PHE A 154 -22.00 -15.62 8.12
N LEU A 155 -20.92 -15.27 7.43
CA LEU A 155 -20.46 -13.90 7.32
C LEU A 155 -21.09 -13.20 6.11
N SER A 156 -21.40 -11.91 6.27
CA SER A 156 -21.84 -11.07 5.17
C SER A 156 -20.70 -10.87 4.15
N LYS A 157 -21.07 -10.91 2.87
CA LYS A 157 -20.18 -10.60 1.74
C LYS A 157 -20.25 -9.13 1.32
N GLU A 158 -21.13 -8.35 1.94
CA GLU A 158 -21.31 -6.94 1.61
C GLU A 158 -20.17 -6.10 2.22
N SER A 159 -19.60 -5.23 1.38
CA SER A 159 -18.65 -4.20 1.79
C SER A 159 -19.37 -3.09 2.56
N SER A 160 -18.66 -2.38 3.42
CA SER A 160 -19.16 -1.19 4.09
C SER A 160 -18.34 0.04 3.69
N SER A 161 -18.93 1.23 3.81
CA SER A 161 -18.23 2.49 3.55
C SER A 161 -18.39 3.47 4.71
N TYR A 162 -17.41 4.34 4.88
CA TYR A 162 -17.47 5.46 5.82
C TYR A 162 -16.77 6.68 5.24
N THR A 163 -17.26 7.86 5.60
CA THR A 163 -16.62 9.13 5.23
C THR A 163 -15.64 9.54 6.31
N THR A 164 -14.39 9.77 5.92
CA THR A 164 -13.34 10.31 6.81
C THR A 164 -13.64 11.75 7.21
N ASN A 165 -13.01 12.23 8.27
CA ASN A 165 -13.09 13.65 8.69
C ASN A 165 -12.66 14.65 7.59
N GLU A 166 -11.90 14.18 6.60
CA GLU A 166 -11.44 14.95 5.42
C GLU A 166 -12.43 14.90 4.24
N GLY A 167 -13.63 14.31 4.43
CA GLY A 167 -14.65 14.20 3.39
C GLY A 167 -14.35 13.13 2.32
N ARG A 168 -13.40 12.22 2.56
CA ARG A 168 -13.10 11.12 1.64
C ARG A 168 -13.89 9.87 2.05
N ASP A 169 -14.64 9.30 1.11
CA ASP A 169 -15.29 8.01 1.29
C ASP A 169 -14.26 6.88 1.20
N VAL A 170 -14.26 6.00 2.20
CA VAL A 170 -13.38 4.84 2.29
C VAL A 170 -14.26 3.60 2.35
N GLU A 171 -14.11 2.77 1.32
CA GLU A 171 -14.71 1.44 1.29
C GLU A 171 -13.86 0.45 2.11
N GLN A 172 -14.56 -0.48 2.76
CA GLN A 172 -14.00 -1.50 3.63
C GLN A 172 -14.36 -2.89 3.12
N ALA A 173 -13.38 -3.79 3.26
CA ALA A 173 -13.57 -5.20 3.02
C ALA A 173 -14.77 -5.75 3.81
N SER A 174 -15.54 -6.63 3.17
CA SER A 174 -16.62 -7.34 3.83
C SER A 174 -16.10 -8.18 5.01
N PRO A 175 -16.96 -8.54 5.99
CA PRO A 175 -16.61 -9.52 7.02
C PRO A 175 -16.04 -10.83 6.46
N TYR A 176 -16.62 -11.30 5.34
CA TYR A 176 -16.16 -12.50 4.64
C TYR A 176 -14.75 -12.36 4.08
N GLU A 177 -14.44 -11.26 3.38
CA GLU A 177 -13.09 -10.99 2.88
C GLU A 177 -12.09 -10.81 4.03
N THR A 178 -12.48 -10.07 5.07
CA THR A 178 -11.67 -9.83 6.27
C THR A 178 -11.27 -11.15 6.93
N TYR A 179 -12.20 -12.10 7.06
CA TYR A 179 -11.91 -13.44 7.57
C TYR A 179 -10.78 -14.11 6.78
N PHE A 180 -10.89 -14.18 5.46
CA PHE A 180 -9.86 -14.82 4.62
C PHE A 180 -8.54 -14.08 4.68
N GLN A 181 -8.54 -12.75 4.76
CA GLN A 181 -7.33 -11.94 4.94
C GLN A 181 -6.53 -12.38 6.18
N TYR A 182 -7.20 -12.53 7.33
CA TYR A 182 -6.53 -12.95 8.57
C TYR A 182 -6.21 -14.44 8.60
N TYR A 183 -7.16 -15.30 8.22
CA TYR A 183 -7.01 -16.75 8.27
C TYR A 183 -5.87 -17.24 7.37
N THR A 184 -5.86 -16.82 6.09
CA THR A 184 -4.82 -17.25 5.14
C THR A 184 -3.45 -16.73 5.54
N LYS A 185 -3.36 -15.51 6.09
CA LYS A 185 -2.11 -14.93 6.59
C LYS A 185 -1.58 -15.70 7.81
N ALA A 186 -2.47 -16.14 8.71
CA ALA A 186 -2.09 -16.98 9.82
C ALA A 186 -1.60 -18.36 9.35
N CYS A 187 -2.30 -19.01 8.40
CA CYS A 187 -1.86 -20.27 7.80
C CYS A 187 -0.47 -20.16 7.17
N ASP A 188 -0.21 -19.13 6.36
CA ASP A 188 1.09 -18.88 5.73
C ASP A 188 2.21 -18.76 6.78
N LYS A 189 1.97 -17.97 7.85
CA LYS A 189 2.93 -17.78 8.94
C LYS A 189 3.19 -19.04 9.77
N LEU A 190 2.21 -19.92 9.88
CA LEU A 190 2.30 -21.20 10.59
C LEU A 190 2.77 -22.36 9.70
N ASN A 191 3.12 -22.09 8.43
CA ASN A 191 3.47 -23.10 7.43
C ASN A 191 2.36 -24.17 7.21
N LYS A 192 1.10 -23.79 7.38
CA LYS A 192 -0.08 -24.63 7.11
C LYS A 192 -0.45 -24.55 5.62
N ALA A 193 0.37 -25.20 4.80
CA ALA A 193 0.36 -25.01 3.35
C ALA A 193 -0.96 -25.47 2.69
N GLU A 194 -1.46 -26.65 3.06
CA GLU A 194 -2.72 -27.17 2.51
C GLU A 194 -3.92 -26.30 2.91
N GLU A 195 -4.01 -25.89 4.19
CA GLU A 195 -5.07 -25.00 4.63
C GLU A 195 -5.00 -23.61 3.98
N ALA A 196 -3.79 -23.06 3.81
CA ALA A 196 -3.60 -21.79 3.10
C ALA A 196 -4.05 -21.90 1.65
N LEU A 197 -3.64 -22.96 0.94
CA LEU A 197 -3.98 -23.19 -0.46
C LEU A 197 -5.51 -23.30 -0.65
N LYS A 198 -6.17 -24.14 0.17
CA LYS A 198 -7.63 -24.32 0.13
C LYS A 198 -8.36 -23.00 0.40
N ALA A 199 -7.97 -22.29 1.45
CA ALA A 199 -8.63 -21.05 1.84
C ALA A 199 -8.41 -19.91 0.85
N CYS A 200 -7.21 -19.75 0.29
CA CYS A 200 -6.94 -18.74 -0.73
C CYS A 200 -7.72 -19.00 -2.02
N ASN A 201 -7.78 -20.25 -2.49
CA ASN A 201 -8.56 -20.60 -3.68
C ASN A 201 -10.06 -20.35 -3.46
N LEU A 202 -10.58 -20.73 -2.30
CA LEU A 202 -11.98 -20.45 -1.94
C LEU A 202 -12.26 -18.94 -1.92
N ALA A 203 -11.38 -18.14 -1.31
CA ALA A 203 -11.52 -16.68 -1.29
C ALA A 203 -11.54 -16.09 -2.71
N LEU A 204 -10.59 -16.51 -3.56
CA LEU A 204 -10.48 -16.05 -4.95
C LEU A 204 -11.69 -16.42 -5.81
N SER A 205 -12.35 -17.54 -5.54
CA SER A 205 -13.54 -17.97 -6.30
C SER A 205 -14.87 -17.40 -5.78
N SER A 206 -14.91 -16.91 -4.54
CA SER A 206 -16.17 -16.58 -3.85
C SER A 206 -16.36 -15.10 -3.51
N ILE A 207 -15.31 -14.29 -3.66
CA ILE A 207 -15.30 -12.83 -3.49
C ILE A 207 -15.25 -12.17 -4.87
N SER A 208 -16.20 -11.30 -5.16
CA SER A 208 -16.29 -10.60 -6.45
C SER A 208 -15.39 -9.37 -6.54
N GLU A 209 -15.20 -8.66 -5.43
CA GLU A 209 -14.44 -7.41 -5.36
C GLU A 209 -13.49 -7.46 -4.15
N PHE A 210 -12.22 -7.13 -4.38
CA PHE A 210 -11.17 -7.21 -3.37
C PHE A 210 -10.69 -5.83 -2.95
N HIS A 211 -10.39 -5.72 -1.66
CA HIS A 211 -9.83 -4.53 -1.04
C HIS A 211 -8.37 -4.78 -0.67
N TYR A 212 -7.59 -3.70 -0.54
CA TYR A 212 -6.22 -3.75 0.00
C TYR A 212 -5.24 -4.69 -0.74
N ASP A 213 -5.47 -4.91 -2.04
CA ASP A 213 -4.77 -5.92 -2.87
C ASP A 213 -4.90 -7.36 -2.29
N ASN A 214 -6.00 -7.70 -1.61
CA ASN A 214 -6.18 -9.01 -0.98
C ASN A 214 -6.10 -10.16 -2.00
N ASP A 215 -6.56 -9.97 -3.24
CA ASP A 215 -6.40 -10.94 -4.32
C ASP A 215 -4.92 -11.27 -4.60
N LEU A 216 -4.07 -10.24 -4.66
CA LEU A 216 -2.64 -10.34 -4.84
C LEU A 216 -2.01 -11.08 -3.66
N TRP A 217 -2.42 -10.75 -2.43
CA TRP A 217 -1.95 -11.42 -1.22
C TRP A 217 -2.35 -12.90 -1.18
N PHE A 218 -3.57 -13.25 -1.61
CA PHE A 218 -4.01 -14.65 -1.70
C PHE A 218 -3.20 -15.42 -2.74
N LYS A 219 -3.01 -14.88 -3.95
CA LYS A 219 -2.17 -15.49 -4.99
C LYS A 219 -0.73 -15.69 -4.52
N MET A 220 -0.15 -14.71 -3.82
CA MET A 220 1.20 -14.83 -3.27
C MET A 220 1.28 -15.95 -2.20
N ARG A 221 0.28 -16.07 -1.33
CA ARG A 221 0.21 -17.15 -0.33
C ARG A 221 0.02 -18.53 -0.97
N ILE A 222 -0.72 -18.61 -2.08
CA ILE A 222 -0.81 -19.83 -2.91
C ILE A 222 0.58 -20.22 -3.41
N ALA A 223 1.35 -19.28 -3.97
CA ALA A 223 2.70 -19.55 -4.44
C ALA A 223 3.60 -20.06 -3.31
N ARG A 224 3.55 -19.43 -2.13
CA ARG A 224 4.30 -19.88 -0.94
C ARG A 224 3.86 -21.26 -0.45
N ALA A 225 2.55 -21.55 -0.47
CA ALA A 225 2.03 -22.87 -0.14
C ALA A 225 2.57 -23.93 -1.10
N TYR A 226 2.60 -23.66 -2.41
CA TYR A 226 3.22 -24.57 -3.38
C TYR A 226 4.70 -24.83 -3.09
N ILE A 227 5.49 -23.82 -2.72
CA ILE A 227 6.89 -24.03 -2.30
C ILE A 227 6.98 -24.98 -1.11
N LYS A 228 6.12 -24.80 -0.10
CA LYS A 228 6.10 -25.66 1.10
C LYS A 228 5.69 -27.10 0.79
N LEU A 229 4.85 -27.29 -0.22
CA LEU A 229 4.43 -28.58 -0.74
C LEU A 229 5.41 -29.14 -1.80
N ASN A 230 6.56 -28.49 -2.00
CA ASN A 230 7.58 -28.87 -2.99
C ASN A 230 7.09 -28.87 -4.46
N ASN A 231 6.03 -28.11 -4.76
CA ASN A 231 5.49 -27.93 -6.10
C ASN A 231 6.05 -26.65 -6.75
N LEU A 232 7.35 -26.65 -7.07
CA LEU A 232 8.06 -25.44 -7.50
C LEU A 232 7.55 -24.87 -8.83
N ASP A 233 7.14 -25.72 -9.77
CA ASP A 233 6.61 -25.27 -11.08
C ASP A 233 5.32 -24.45 -10.92
N LEU A 234 4.42 -24.90 -10.03
CA LEU A 234 3.19 -24.17 -9.73
C LEU A 234 3.47 -22.87 -8.98
N ALA A 235 4.45 -22.87 -8.07
CA ALA A 235 4.88 -21.65 -7.40
C ALA A 235 5.42 -20.61 -8.39
N GLU A 236 6.30 -21.03 -9.31
CA GLU A 236 6.88 -20.18 -10.34
C GLU A 236 5.81 -19.62 -11.29
N LYS A 237 4.91 -20.47 -11.80
CA LYS A 237 3.77 -20.03 -12.60
C LYS A 237 2.95 -18.96 -11.87
N GLN A 238 2.66 -19.19 -10.59
CA GLN A 238 1.89 -18.25 -9.78
C GLN A 238 2.62 -16.91 -9.59
N TYR A 239 3.93 -16.92 -9.34
CA TYR A 239 4.72 -15.68 -9.25
C TYR A 239 4.78 -14.94 -10.60
N LEU A 240 4.93 -15.65 -11.73
CA LEU A 240 4.92 -15.04 -13.06
C LEU A 240 3.59 -14.32 -13.34
N GLU A 241 2.46 -14.93 -13.01
CA GLU A 241 1.14 -14.28 -13.11
C GLU A 241 1.05 -13.03 -12.22
N ILE A 242 1.56 -13.12 -10.99
CA ILE A 242 1.50 -12.05 -10.01
C ILE A 242 2.37 -10.84 -10.44
N ILE A 243 3.63 -11.06 -10.80
CA ILE A 243 4.56 -9.96 -11.12
C ILE A 243 4.21 -9.26 -12.43
N ASN A 244 3.50 -9.95 -13.33
CA ASN A 244 2.98 -9.38 -14.57
C ASN A 244 1.57 -8.81 -14.43
N SER A 245 1.06 -8.65 -13.21
CA SER A 245 -0.19 -7.92 -12.96
C SER A 245 0.04 -6.43 -12.71
N LYS A 246 -1.01 -5.61 -12.89
CA LYS A 246 -0.96 -4.17 -12.59
C LYS A 246 -0.51 -3.89 -11.15
N ALA A 247 -1.04 -4.62 -10.17
CA ALA A 247 -0.70 -4.42 -8.76
C ALA A 247 0.69 -4.99 -8.45
N GLY A 248 0.97 -6.22 -8.88
CA GLY A 248 2.20 -6.94 -8.55
C GLY A 248 3.47 -6.36 -9.20
N SER A 249 3.39 -5.84 -10.42
CA SER A 249 4.52 -5.20 -11.12
C SER A 249 5.11 -4.00 -10.36
N SER A 250 4.36 -3.44 -9.42
CA SER A 250 4.78 -2.33 -8.56
C SER A 250 5.35 -2.74 -7.18
N LYS A 251 5.35 -4.03 -6.83
CA LYS A 251 5.78 -4.50 -5.50
C LYS A 251 7.11 -5.24 -5.57
N TYR A 252 8.19 -4.59 -5.11
CA TYR A 252 9.54 -5.15 -5.17
C TYR A 252 9.67 -6.54 -4.52
N PHE A 253 8.98 -6.78 -3.40
CA PHE A 253 9.13 -8.01 -2.64
C PHE A 253 8.66 -9.26 -3.40
N LEU A 254 7.75 -9.12 -4.37
CA LEU A 254 7.30 -10.23 -5.22
C LEU A 254 8.42 -10.72 -6.13
N PHE A 255 9.12 -9.79 -6.79
CA PHE A 255 10.31 -10.09 -7.59
C PHE A 255 11.44 -10.67 -6.75
N LYS A 256 11.64 -10.14 -5.53
CA LYS A 256 12.63 -10.68 -4.58
C LYS A 256 12.31 -12.13 -4.20
N GLU A 257 11.07 -12.42 -3.81
CA GLU A 257 10.68 -13.79 -3.43
C GLU A 257 10.79 -14.75 -4.60
N PHE A 258 10.41 -14.32 -5.80
CA PHE A 258 10.60 -15.12 -7.00
C PHE A 258 12.09 -15.38 -7.29
N SER A 259 12.93 -14.36 -7.13
CA SER A 259 14.39 -14.51 -7.21
C SER A 259 14.94 -15.53 -6.19
N GLU A 260 14.42 -15.56 -4.96
CA GLU A 260 14.82 -16.53 -3.94
C GLU A 260 14.45 -17.97 -4.33
N ILE A 261 13.31 -18.18 -4.99
CA ILE A 261 12.90 -19.49 -5.52
C ILE A 261 13.89 -19.97 -6.59
N LEU A 262 14.18 -19.12 -7.58
CA LEU A 262 15.13 -19.41 -8.66
C LEU A 262 16.52 -19.72 -8.11
N PHE A 263 16.96 -18.98 -7.09
CA PHE A 263 18.24 -19.23 -6.40
C PHE A 263 18.29 -20.63 -5.77
N ASN A 264 17.22 -21.06 -5.11
CA ASN A 264 17.12 -22.38 -4.49
C ASN A 264 17.14 -23.51 -5.53
N GLN A 265 16.61 -23.24 -6.73
CA GLN A 265 16.71 -24.13 -7.90
C GLN A 265 18.08 -24.08 -8.61
N LYS A 266 19.04 -23.31 -8.09
CA LYS A 266 20.36 -23.06 -8.69
C LYS A 266 20.34 -22.32 -10.03
N ARG A 267 19.23 -21.67 -10.38
CA ARG A 267 19.06 -20.82 -11.57
C ARG A 267 19.55 -19.40 -11.27
N TYR A 268 20.87 -19.25 -11.09
CA TYR A 268 21.47 -18.03 -10.53
C TYR A 268 21.34 -16.81 -11.45
N GLU A 269 21.43 -16.97 -12.78
CA GLU A 269 21.27 -15.87 -13.73
C GLU A 269 19.84 -15.33 -13.75
N GLU A 270 18.85 -16.23 -13.79
CA GLU A 270 17.44 -15.82 -13.73
C GLU A 270 17.09 -15.22 -12.36
N SER A 271 17.66 -15.78 -11.28
CA SER A 271 17.58 -15.20 -9.95
C SER A 271 18.16 -13.78 -9.93
N TRP A 272 19.30 -13.56 -10.58
CA TRP A 272 19.92 -12.25 -10.72
C TRP A 272 18.99 -11.27 -11.42
N GLU A 273 18.46 -11.63 -12.59
CA GLU A 273 17.51 -10.81 -13.37
C GLU A 273 16.30 -10.36 -12.52
N LYS A 274 15.65 -11.30 -11.81
CA LYS A 274 14.50 -10.95 -10.95
C LYS A 274 14.91 -10.10 -9.75
N SER A 275 16.10 -10.29 -9.20
CA SER A 275 16.62 -9.43 -8.12
C SER A 275 16.87 -7.99 -8.60
N LEU A 276 17.30 -7.79 -9.84
CA LEU A 276 17.48 -6.48 -10.46
C LEU A 276 16.13 -5.77 -10.66
N ARG A 277 15.13 -6.49 -11.18
CA ARG A 277 13.75 -5.97 -11.30
C ARG A 277 13.20 -5.56 -9.94
N SER A 278 13.42 -6.36 -8.89
CA SER A 278 13.10 -5.98 -7.50
C SER A 278 13.78 -4.67 -7.10
N ALA A 279 15.08 -4.52 -7.38
CA ALA A 279 15.86 -3.38 -6.93
C ALA A 279 15.45 -2.07 -7.64
N ILE A 280 15.07 -2.12 -8.91
CA ILE A 280 14.57 -0.97 -9.68
C ILE A 280 13.24 -0.45 -9.11
N VAL A 281 12.37 -1.35 -8.65
CA VAL A 281 11.09 -0.99 -8.01
C VAL A 281 11.31 -0.45 -6.59
N LEU A 282 12.31 -0.94 -5.87
CA LEU A 282 12.60 -0.56 -4.48
C LEU A 282 13.31 0.80 -4.37
N LYS A 283 12.62 1.81 -3.84
CA LYS A 283 13.14 3.19 -3.76
C LYS A 283 13.68 3.59 -2.39
N ASP A 284 13.21 2.96 -1.32
CA ASP A 284 13.59 3.32 0.04
C ASP A 284 14.63 2.34 0.58
N VAL A 285 15.79 2.88 0.97
CA VAL A 285 16.90 2.13 1.54
C VAL A 285 16.45 1.35 2.77
N LYS A 286 15.51 1.84 3.58
CA LYS A 286 15.10 1.15 4.83
C LYS A 286 14.67 -0.31 4.63
N PHE A 287 14.14 -0.65 3.46
CA PHE A 287 13.64 -2.00 3.16
C PHE A 287 14.59 -2.87 2.33
N CYS A 288 15.80 -2.40 1.97
CA CYS A 288 16.64 -3.09 0.99
C CYS A 288 17.60 -4.14 1.56
N ALA A 289 17.90 -4.17 2.86
CA ALA A 289 18.93 -5.06 3.42
C ALA A 289 18.76 -6.54 3.04
N SER A 290 17.51 -7.05 3.05
CA SER A 290 17.24 -8.44 2.69
C SER A 290 17.46 -8.71 1.19
N LEU A 291 17.15 -7.75 0.32
CA LEU A 291 17.40 -7.82 -1.12
C LEU A 291 18.90 -7.74 -1.42
N LEU A 292 19.61 -6.79 -0.80
CA LEU A 292 21.05 -6.63 -0.98
C LEU A 292 21.82 -7.88 -0.54
N LEU A 293 21.41 -8.51 0.58
CA LEU A 293 22.01 -9.77 1.04
C LEU A 293 21.80 -10.87 0.00
N HIS A 294 20.61 -10.96 -0.57
CA HIS A 294 20.27 -11.93 -1.62
C HIS A 294 21.10 -11.69 -2.89
N GLN A 295 21.17 -10.44 -3.35
CA GLN A 295 21.98 -10.01 -4.50
C GLN A 295 23.46 -10.33 -4.33
N SER A 296 24.03 -10.02 -3.16
CA SER A 296 25.42 -10.36 -2.84
C SER A 296 25.67 -11.87 -2.93
N ARG A 297 24.74 -12.68 -2.39
CA ARG A 297 24.82 -14.15 -2.46
C ARG A 297 24.72 -14.67 -3.90
N ILE A 298 23.80 -14.15 -4.71
CA ILE A 298 23.67 -14.50 -6.12
C ILE A 298 25.01 -14.26 -6.83
N LEU A 299 25.57 -13.06 -6.70
CA LEU A 299 26.82 -12.69 -7.37
C LEU A 299 28.01 -13.55 -6.91
N VAL A 300 28.09 -13.94 -5.63
CA VAL A 300 29.10 -14.91 -5.18
C VAL A 300 28.91 -16.27 -5.88
N ARG A 301 27.67 -16.74 -6.05
CA ARG A 301 27.39 -17.99 -6.78
C ARG A 301 27.68 -17.91 -8.27
N LEU A 302 27.63 -16.71 -8.84
CA LEU A 302 28.04 -16.39 -10.21
C LEU A 302 29.54 -16.08 -10.34
N ASN A 303 30.33 -16.25 -9.27
CA ASN A 303 31.77 -15.95 -9.24
C ASN A 303 32.11 -14.46 -9.51
N ARG A 304 31.18 -13.54 -9.22
CA ARG A 304 31.31 -12.08 -9.38
C ARG A 304 31.58 -11.40 -8.04
N ILE A 305 32.64 -11.85 -7.35
CA ILE A 305 32.91 -11.53 -5.93
C ILE A 305 33.11 -10.01 -5.71
N ASN A 306 33.82 -9.34 -6.62
CA ASN A 306 34.08 -7.89 -6.50
C ASN A 306 32.80 -7.06 -6.57
N GLU A 307 31.83 -7.50 -7.38
CA GLU A 307 30.54 -6.83 -7.49
C GLU A 307 29.66 -7.13 -6.28
N ALA A 308 29.69 -8.38 -5.80
CA ALA A 308 28.97 -8.81 -4.60
C ALA A 308 29.33 -7.97 -3.37
N LYS A 309 30.59 -7.52 -3.26
CA LYS A 309 31.09 -6.68 -2.15
C LYS A 309 30.33 -5.36 -2.02
N ARG A 310 29.94 -4.72 -3.14
CA ARG A 310 29.23 -3.42 -3.13
C ARG A 310 27.92 -3.47 -2.35
N PHE A 311 27.23 -4.61 -2.40
CA PHE A 311 25.98 -4.85 -1.66
C PHE A 311 26.24 -5.01 -0.16
N ALA A 312 27.32 -5.70 0.19
CA ALA A 312 27.75 -5.88 1.57
C ALA A 312 28.18 -4.55 2.20
N GLU A 313 28.82 -3.66 1.45
CA GLU A 313 29.20 -2.31 1.89
C GLU A 313 27.96 -1.47 2.26
N VAL A 314 26.89 -1.53 1.45
CA VAL A 314 25.63 -0.84 1.79
C VAL A 314 25.02 -1.40 3.08
N ILE A 315 24.99 -2.72 3.23
CA ILE A 315 24.50 -3.39 4.46
C ILE A 315 25.32 -2.95 5.67
N TYR A 316 26.65 -2.97 5.54
CA TYR A 316 27.57 -2.58 6.59
C TYR A 316 27.34 -1.13 7.03
N ALA A 317 27.26 -0.18 6.09
CA ALA A 317 26.95 1.22 6.37
C ALA A 317 25.63 1.38 7.15
N GLY A 318 24.57 0.69 6.73
CA GLY A 318 23.28 0.81 7.41
C GLY A 318 23.22 0.15 8.78
N ILE A 319 24.06 -0.87 9.05
CA ILE A 319 24.25 -1.40 10.41
C ILE A 319 24.93 -0.36 11.30
N GLN A 320 26.01 0.28 10.81
CA GLN A 320 26.71 1.33 11.56
C GLN A 320 25.80 2.55 11.86
N GLU A 321 24.89 2.87 10.95
CA GLU A 321 23.90 3.94 11.11
C GLU A 321 22.69 3.54 11.98
N GLY A 322 22.58 2.29 12.43
CA GLY A 322 21.42 1.80 13.16
C GLY A 322 20.14 1.67 12.32
N LEU A 323 20.23 1.69 10.98
CA LEU A 323 19.09 1.44 10.08
C LEU A 323 18.58 0.00 10.17
N TRP A 324 19.49 -0.95 10.45
CA TRP A 324 19.16 -2.36 10.57
C TRP A 324 19.87 -3.01 11.76
N ASN A 325 19.20 -3.97 12.38
CA ASN A 325 19.79 -4.77 13.44
C ASN A 325 21.00 -5.56 12.91
N ASN A 326 22.05 -5.64 13.73
CA ASN A 326 23.26 -6.39 13.45
C ASN A 326 23.05 -7.92 13.58
N SER A 327 22.20 -8.47 12.73
CA SER A 327 21.82 -9.89 12.76
C SER A 327 22.97 -10.80 12.27
N ALA A 328 23.00 -12.04 12.75
CA ALA A 328 24.03 -13.02 12.40
C ALA A 328 24.19 -13.23 10.88
N LYS A 329 23.10 -13.14 10.11
CA LYS A 329 23.15 -13.25 8.64
C LYS A 329 23.91 -12.10 7.96
N TYR A 330 23.86 -10.89 8.53
CA TYR A 330 24.60 -9.75 8.01
C TYR A 330 26.05 -9.78 8.48
N GLN A 331 26.31 -10.16 9.73
CA GLN A 331 27.68 -10.36 10.23
C GLN A 331 28.45 -11.40 9.41
N LYS A 332 27.81 -12.51 9.04
CA LYS A 332 28.42 -13.50 8.13
C LYS A 332 28.86 -12.88 6.80
N LEU A 333 28.06 -11.98 6.23
CA LEU A 333 28.39 -11.30 4.97
C LEU A 333 29.54 -10.30 5.17
N VAL A 334 29.47 -9.49 6.24
CA VAL A 334 30.50 -8.50 6.60
C VAL A 334 31.85 -9.18 6.81
N ASN A 335 31.87 -10.31 7.53
CA ASN A 335 33.08 -11.09 7.80
C ASN A 335 33.62 -11.73 6.53
N TYR A 336 32.75 -12.27 5.66
CA TYR A 336 33.16 -12.88 4.38
C TYR A 336 33.91 -11.89 3.48
N PHE A 337 33.52 -10.61 3.49
CA PHE A 337 34.19 -9.55 2.72
C PHE A 337 35.22 -8.75 3.54
N GLU A 338 35.49 -9.15 4.78
CA GLU A 338 36.43 -8.50 5.71
C GLU A 338 36.20 -6.98 5.83
N LEU A 339 34.93 -6.56 5.85
CA LEU A 339 34.59 -5.12 5.89
C LEU A 339 34.88 -4.54 7.28
N LYS A 340 35.81 -3.59 7.33
CA LYS A 340 36.18 -2.85 8.55
C LYS A 340 35.68 -1.41 8.52
N GLU A 341 35.72 -0.78 7.35
CA GLU A 341 35.29 0.60 7.14
C GLU A 341 34.57 0.72 5.80
N VAL A 342 33.72 1.75 5.67
CA VAL A 342 33.03 2.09 4.42
C VAL A 342 32.93 3.60 4.29
N THR A 343 33.21 4.13 3.09
CA THR A 343 33.11 5.57 2.82
C THR A 343 31.70 5.93 2.35
N GLY A 344 31.02 6.76 3.15
CA GLY A 344 29.69 7.29 2.83
C GLY A 344 28.55 6.52 3.50
N ASN A 345 27.35 7.11 3.47
CA ASN A 345 26.19 6.55 4.16
C ASN A 345 25.40 5.55 3.30
N ALA A 346 24.62 4.69 3.94
CA ALA A 346 23.84 3.63 3.32
C ALA A 346 22.91 4.16 2.21
N LYS A 347 22.25 5.30 2.46
CA LYS A 347 21.35 5.95 1.50
C LYS A 347 22.09 6.37 0.22
N THR A 348 23.29 6.91 0.35
CA THR A 348 24.09 7.41 -0.77
C THR A 348 24.67 6.25 -1.57
N LEU A 349 25.21 5.24 -0.89
CA LEU A 349 25.70 4.01 -1.52
C LEU A 349 24.57 3.29 -2.27
N PHE A 350 23.40 3.13 -1.64
CA PHE A 350 22.24 2.52 -2.27
C PHE A 350 21.78 3.28 -3.53
N LYS A 351 21.75 4.62 -3.48
CA LYS A 351 21.41 5.44 -4.66
C LYS A 351 22.36 5.24 -5.84
N LYS A 352 23.66 5.02 -5.58
CA LYS A 352 24.65 4.76 -6.63
C LYS A 352 24.39 3.43 -7.36
N LEU A 353 23.71 2.48 -6.73
CA LEU A 353 23.35 1.20 -7.36
C LEU A 353 22.24 1.32 -8.40
N TYR A 354 21.43 2.40 -8.39
CA TYR A 354 20.27 2.51 -9.27
C TYR A 354 20.62 2.41 -10.77
N SER A 355 21.63 3.16 -11.23
CA SER A 355 22.04 3.09 -12.64
C SER A 355 22.65 1.74 -12.97
N TYR A 356 23.47 1.20 -12.06
CA TYR A 356 24.03 -0.13 -12.20
C TYR A 356 22.95 -1.19 -12.43
N TYR A 357 21.85 -1.18 -11.65
CA TYR A 357 20.78 -2.16 -11.82
C TYR A 357 20.13 -2.13 -13.21
N LYS A 358 19.93 -0.93 -13.77
CA LYS A 358 19.35 -0.81 -15.11
C LYS A 358 20.32 -1.16 -16.21
N ASP A 359 21.57 -0.72 -16.09
CA ASP A 359 22.60 -1.07 -17.05
C ASP A 359 22.83 -2.59 -17.07
N GLU A 360 22.83 -3.23 -15.90
CA GLU A 360 22.97 -4.67 -15.74
C GLU A 360 21.77 -5.45 -16.32
N LEU A 361 20.54 -5.06 -15.96
CA LEU A 361 19.32 -5.77 -16.38
C LEU A 361 19.16 -5.82 -17.89
N TYR A 362 19.62 -4.78 -18.59
CA TYR A 362 19.48 -4.64 -20.04
C TYR A 362 20.83 -4.72 -20.78
N SER A 363 21.86 -5.30 -20.16
CA SER A 363 23.21 -5.38 -20.71
C SER A 363 23.27 -6.13 -22.05
N ASP A 364 22.53 -7.23 -22.16
CA ASP A 364 22.46 -8.06 -23.37
C ASP A 364 21.32 -7.63 -24.34
N SER A 365 20.59 -6.58 -24.01
CA SER A 365 19.43 -6.15 -24.81
C SER A 365 19.83 -5.19 -25.94
N PRO A 366 19.25 -5.33 -27.15
CA PRO A 366 19.54 -4.41 -28.24
C PRO A 366 19.07 -2.99 -27.90
N SER A 367 19.96 -2.02 -28.12
CA SER A 367 19.62 -0.61 -27.93
C SER A 367 19.08 0.01 -29.22
N SER A 368 17.94 0.67 -29.10
CA SER A 368 17.33 1.52 -30.13
C SER A 368 17.63 2.99 -29.86
N LYS A 369 17.43 3.83 -30.90
CA LYS A 369 17.50 5.29 -30.80
C LYS A 369 16.15 5.92 -31.11
N GLY A 370 15.95 7.14 -30.63
CA GLY A 370 14.74 7.91 -30.93
C GLY A 370 14.79 9.33 -30.35
N GLU A 371 13.72 10.08 -30.56
CA GLU A 371 13.54 11.43 -30.04
C GLU A 371 12.33 11.49 -29.09
N ILE A 372 12.48 12.17 -27.95
CA ILE A 372 11.35 12.41 -27.04
C ILE A 372 10.44 13.49 -27.66
N ILE A 373 9.29 13.08 -28.19
CA ILE A 373 8.34 13.98 -28.88
C ILE A 373 7.27 14.56 -27.96
N PHE A 374 7.03 13.91 -26.80
CA PHE A 374 5.98 14.30 -25.88
C PHE A 374 6.37 14.04 -24.43
N ILE A 375 6.03 14.98 -23.55
CA ILE A 375 6.07 14.81 -22.11
C ILE A 375 4.75 15.36 -21.54
N HIS A 376 4.08 14.55 -20.74
CA HIS A 376 2.85 14.95 -20.08
C HIS A 376 3.11 16.06 -19.05
N LYS A 377 2.15 16.97 -18.82
CA LYS A 377 2.29 18.16 -17.96
C LYS A 377 2.75 17.88 -16.52
N ASN A 378 2.47 16.68 -16.00
CA ASN A 378 2.93 16.25 -14.68
C ASN A 378 4.43 15.89 -14.63
N GLY A 379 5.12 15.85 -15.77
CA GLY A 379 6.55 15.55 -15.90
C GLY A 379 6.91 14.11 -15.53
N ARG A 380 5.99 13.14 -15.67
CA ARG A 380 6.20 11.73 -15.26
C ARG A 380 6.07 10.69 -16.38
N PHE A 381 5.47 11.06 -17.50
CA PHE A 381 5.19 10.19 -18.64
C PHE A 381 5.56 10.91 -19.93
N GLY A 382 6.04 10.17 -20.93
CA GLY A 382 6.33 10.71 -22.24
C GLY A 382 6.23 9.66 -23.35
N LYS A 383 6.45 10.13 -24.59
CA LYS A 383 6.49 9.30 -25.79
C LYS A 383 7.77 9.57 -26.57
N ILE A 384 8.34 8.50 -27.13
CA ILE A 384 9.51 8.52 -27.99
C ILE A 384 9.05 8.18 -29.40
N LYS A 385 9.52 8.95 -30.38
CA LYS A 385 9.46 8.59 -31.79
C LYS A 385 10.73 7.81 -32.14
N CYS A 386 10.55 6.57 -32.55
CA CYS A 386 11.62 5.67 -32.94
C CYS A 386 12.12 5.98 -34.36
N THR A 387 13.27 5.44 -34.73
CA THR A 387 13.86 5.60 -36.07
C THR A 387 13.01 5.01 -37.20
N ASP A 388 12.18 4.02 -36.87
CA ASP A 388 11.22 3.38 -37.79
C ASP A 388 9.85 4.07 -37.78
N GLU A 389 9.78 5.31 -37.27
CA GLU A 389 8.57 6.12 -37.11
C GLU A 389 7.53 5.59 -36.10
N SER A 390 7.78 4.42 -35.48
CA SER A 390 6.92 3.92 -34.41
C SER A 390 6.99 4.81 -33.16
N VAL A 391 5.96 4.74 -32.31
CA VAL A 391 5.87 5.53 -31.08
C VAL A 391 5.78 4.62 -29.87
N ILE A 392 6.72 4.78 -28.95
CA ILE A 392 6.81 3.98 -27.73
C ILE A 392 6.65 4.85 -26.48
N ASN A 393 5.96 4.31 -25.48
CA ASN A 393 5.69 5.01 -24.22
C ASN A 393 6.85 4.84 -23.24
N PHE A 394 7.05 5.81 -22.35
CA PHE A 394 7.98 5.68 -21.23
C PHE A 394 7.52 6.46 -20.01
N THR A 395 8.10 6.13 -18.86
CA THR A 395 7.90 6.88 -17.62
C THR A 395 9.19 7.53 -17.16
N LYS A 396 9.13 8.44 -16.19
CA LYS A 396 10.33 8.98 -15.55
C LYS A 396 11.23 7.90 -14.90
N ASN A 397 10.68 6.74 -14.54
CA ASN A 397 11.45 5.64 -13.98
C ASN A 397 12.16 4.84 -15.08
N SER A 398 11.86 5.07 -16.36
CA SER A 398 12.47 4.36 -17.49
C SER A 398 13.92 4.78 -17.75
N PHE A 399 14.34 5.96 -17.28
CA PHE A 399 15.71 6.43 -17.36
C PHE A 399 16.68 5.60 -16.51
N ASN A 400 17.91 5.45 -17.02
CA ASN A 400 19.00 4.81 -16.29
C ASN A 400 19.49 5.65 -15.09
N LYS A 401 19.12 6.92 -15.03
CA LYS A 401 19.34 7.83 -13.89
C LYS A 401 18.01 8.31 -13.33
N ALA A 402 17.93 8.43 -12.01
CA ALA A 402 16.72 8.87 -11.35
C ALA A 402 16.46 10.37 -11.60
N HIS A 403 15.24 10.69 -12.04
CA HIS A 403 14.81 12.07 -12.27
C HIS A 403 13.52 12.39 -11.48
N HIS A 404 13.45 13.60 -10.91
CA HIS A 404 12.23 14.05 -10.24
C HIS A 404 11.13 14.37 -11.26
N ARG A 405 11.52 15.11 -12.30
CA ARG A 405 10.74 15.53 -13.47
C ARG A 405 11.59 15.37 -14.73
N ILE A 406 10.95 15.20 -15.87
CA ILE A 406 11.62 14.93 -17.16
C ILE A 406 11.34 15.99 -18.23
N ASP A 407 10.57 17.04 -17.94
CA ASP A 407 10.12 18.05 -18.92
C ASP A 407 11.26 18.65 -19.74
N LYS A 408 12.42 18.86 -19.11
CA LYS A 408 13.66 19.37 -19.73
C LYS A 408 14.25 18.47 -20.82
N PHE A 409 13.74 17.25 -20.99
CA PHE A 409 14.20 16.29 -21.99
C PHE A 409 13.29 16.24 -23.23
N LYS A 410 12.31 17.14 -23.34
CA LYS A 410 11.52 17.27 -24.57
C LYS A 410 12.46 17.56 -25.75
N ASN A 411 12.24 16.87 -26.86
CA ASN A 411 13.05 16.91 -28.09
C ASN A 411 14.50 16.40 -27.92
N ALA A 412 14.84 15.74 -26.80
CA ALA A 412 16.14 15.12 -26.64
C ALA A 412 16.27 13.86 -27.51
N GLU A 413 17.44 13.68 -28.12
CA GLU A 413 17.84 12.42 -28.73
C GLU A 413 18.29 11.46 -27.63
N ILE A 414 17.84 10.23 -27.72
CA ILE A 414 18.06 9.22 -26.70
C ILE A 414 18.46 7.87 -27.30
N SER A 415 19.07 7.04 -26.47
CA SER A 415 19.04 5.59 -26.65
C SER A 415 18.17 4.94 -25.58
N PHE A 416 17.58 3.81 -25.90
CA PHE A 416 16.72 3.04 -25.00
C PHE A 416 16.73 1.56 -25.39
N VAL A 417 16.16 0.73 -24.53
CA VAL A 417 15.87 -0.68 -24.76
C VAL A 417 14.35 -0.86 -24.77
N SER A 418 13.83 -1.70 -25.67
CA SER A 418 12.41 -2.03 -25.68
C SER A 418 12.14 -3.17 -24.68
N ASP A 419 11.20 -2.96 -23.77
CA ASP A 419 10.63 -3.97 -22.87
C ASP A 419 9.09 -3.91 -22.99
N TYR A 420 8.38 -4.70 -22.20
CA TYR A 420 6.92 -4.73 -22.18
C TYR A 420 6.39 -4.44 -20.78
N ASP A 421 5.28 -3.72 -20.71
CA ASP A 421 4.57 -3.53 -19.44
C ASP A 421 3.66 -4.72 -19.09
N TYR A 422 2.92 -4.61 -17.99
CA TYR A 422 2.00 -5.65 -17.52
C TYR A 422 0.82 -5.94 -18.48
N LYS A 423 0.59 -5.08 -19.48
CA LYS A 423 -0.41 -5.29 -20.54
C LYS A 423 0.19 -5.90 -21.81
N ALA A 424 1.48 -6.20 -21.79
CA ALA A 424 2.27 -6.51 -22.96
C ALA A 424 2.33 -5.35 -23.98
N ASP A 425 2.15 -4.10 -23.53
CA ASP A 425 2.38 -2.93 -24.36
C ASP A 425 3.89 -2.62 -24.39
N PRO A 426 4.49 -2.35 -25.57
CA PRO A 426 5.89 -1.95 -25.66
C PRO A 426 6.17 -0.66 -24.88
N ILE A 427 7.23 -0.67 -24.09
CA ILE A 427 7.74 0.46 -23.33
C ILE A 427 9.24 0.63 -23.55
N ALA A 428 9.70 1.89 -23.55
CA ALA A 428 11.12 2.18 -23.57
C ALA A 428 11.66 2.15 -22.13
N GLU A 429 12.75 1.43 -21.92
CA GLU A 429 13.47 1.29 -20.67
C GLU A 429 14.97 1.56 -20.87
N ASN A 430 15.70 1.65 -19.75
CA ASN A 430 17.12 2.03 -19.72
C ASN A 430 17.47 3.29 -20.53
N ILE A 431 16.60 4.31 -20.52
CA ILE A 431 16.77 5.50 -21.37
C ILE A 431 18.04 6.27 -20.97
N LYS A 432 18.88 6.57 -21.96
CA LYS A 432 20.08 7.42 -21.86
C LYS A 432 19.96 8.59 -22.82
N ILE A 433 20.23 9.79 -22.33
CA ILE A 433 20.28 11.00 -23.17
C ILE A 433 21.55 10.97 -24.01
N ILE A 434 21.40 11.06 -25.33
CA ILE A 434 22.51 11.25 -26.28
C ILE A 434 22.75 12.75 -26.45
N THR A 435 21.72 13.48 -26.86
CA THR A 435 21.80 14.91 -27.17
C THR A 435 20.62 15.64 -26.55
N LEU A 436 20.87 16.74 -25.83
CA LEU A 436 19.82 17.68 -25.41
C LEU A 436 19.69 18.77 -26.46
N LYS A 437 18.54 18.87 -27.13
CA LYS A 437 18.21 20.07 -27.90
C LYS A 437 17.95 21.20 -26.90
N LYS A 438 18.83 22.20 -26.87
CA LYS A 438 18.59 23.44 -26.10
C LYS A 438 17.34 24.13 -26.67
N GLU A 439 16.44 24.59 -25.80
CA GLU A 439 15.44 25.59 -26.21
C GLU A 439 16.17 26.86 -26.68
N ASP A 440 15.59 27.55 -27.67
CA ASP A 440 16.22 28.69 -28.38
C ASP A 440 16.98 29.62 -27.41
N GLU A 441 18.30 29.74 -27.56
CA GLU A 441 19.24 30.49 -26.69
C GLU A 441 18.89 31.98 -26.52
N ILE A 442 17.88 32.48 -27.24
CA ILE A 442 17.47 33.88 -27.28
C ILE A 442 16.54 34.31 -26.12
N ILE A 443 16.02 33.38 -25.31
CA ILE A 443 15.15 33.76 -24.17
C ILE A 443 15.98 34.54 -23.14
N GLY A 444 15.55 35.76 -22.83
CA GLY A 444 16.24 36.69 -21.95
C GLY A 444 17.19 37.64 -22.66
N GLU A 445 17.52 37.37 -23.93
CA GLU A 445 18.32 38.28 -24.76
C GLU A 445 17.52 39.51 -25.19
N ILE A 446 18.27 40.54 -25.59
CA ILE A 446 17.75 41.84 -25.98
C ILE A 446 18.02 42.07 -27.47
N PHE A 447 16.98 42.41 -28.22
CA PHE A 447 17.08 42.68 -29.65
C PHE A 447 16.54 44.07 -30.00
N LYS A 448 16.94 44.57 -31.16
CA LYS A 448 16.22 45.65 -31.85
C LYS A 448 15.08 45.01 -32.65
N GLY A 449 13.86 45.46 -32.39
CA GLY A 449 12.66 45.03 -33.09
C GLY A 449 11.99 46.18 -33.82
N LYS A 450 11.19 45.86 -34.83
CA LYS A 450 10.36 46.80 -35.57
C LYS A 450 8.89 46.53 -35.27
N VAL A 451 8.15 47.56 -34.87
CA VAL A 451 6.71 47.49 -34.63
C VAL A 451 6.01 47.23 -35.97
N GLN A 452 5.28 46.11 -36.05
CA GLN A 452 4.52 45.74 -37.24
C GLN A 452 3.08 46.23 -37.16
N ASN A 453 2.43 45.98 -36.01
CA ASN A 453 1.04 46.34 -35.82
C ASN A 453 0.73 46.57 -34.35
N ILE A 454 -0.20 47.47 -34.08
CA ILE A 454 -0.67 47.83 -32.75
C ILE A 454 -2.15 47.49 -32.69
N VAL A 455 -2.52 46.69 -31.68
CA VAL A 455 -3.89 46.22 -31.47
C VAL A 455 -4.32 46.47 -30.03
N ASP A 456 -5.60 46.31 -29.74
CA ASP A 456 -6.17 46.60 -28.41
C ASP A 456 -5.48 45.85 -27.26
N PHE A 457 -4.95 44.66 -27.54
CA PHE A 457 -4.34 43.80 -26.53
C PHE A 457 -2.79 43.79 -26.57
N GLY A 458 -2.14 44.60 -27.42
CA GLY A 458 -0.68 44.70 -27.43
C GLY A 458 -0.05 45.15 -28.74
N ILE A 459 1.27 45.00 -28.83
CA ILE A 459 2.10 45.42 -29.96
C ILE A 459 2.83 44.22 -30.55
N PHE A 460 2.64 43.97 -31.84
CA PHE A 460 3.39 42.97 -32.60
C PHE A 460 4.71 43.55 -33.09
N ILE A 461 5.80 42.85 -32.80
CA ILE A 461 7.16 43.31 -33.06
C ILE A 461 7.92 42.19 -33.77
N ASP A 462 8.46 42.51 -34.93
CA ASP A 462 9.42 41.64 -35.63
C ASP A 462 10.82 41.96 -35.15
N PHE A 463 11.62 40.92 -34.91
CA PHE A 463 12.99 41.04 -34.47
C PHE A 463 13.79 39.88 -35.05
N ASP A 464 15.08 40.08 -35.36
CA ASP A 464 15.98 39.01 -35.81
C ASP A 464 15.45 38.16 -37.00
N SER A 465 15.72 38.64 -38.23
CA SER A 465 15.53 37.97 -39.52
C SER A 465 14.49 36.83 -39.56
N GLY A 466 13.21 37.17 -39.35
CA GLY A 466 12.07 36.27 -39.50
C GLY A 466 11.39 35.81 -38.20
N LYS A 467 11.79 36.31 -37.02
CA LYS A 467 11.09 36.06 -35.76
C LYS A 467 10.14 37.21 -35.40
N SER A 468 9.02 36.87 -34.79
CA SER A 468 7.98 37.82 -34.37
C SER A 468 7.49 37.50 -32.96
N GLY A 469 7.08 38.54 -32.23
CA GLY A 469 6.51 38.40 -30.91
C GLY A 469 5.50 39.48 -30.57
N LEU A 470 4.82 39.28 -29.44
CA LEU A 470 3.80 40.18 -28.92
C LEU A 470 4.25 40.73 -27.55
N SER A 471 4.27 42.06 -27.43
CA SER A 471 4.25 42.74 -26.15
C SER A 471 2.80 42.94 -25.73
N HIS A 472 2.32 42.18 -24.76
CA HIS A 472 0.92 42.21 -24.32
C HIS A 472 0.62 43.48 -23.51
N ILE A 473 -0.62 43.97 -23.56
CA ILE A 473 -1.05 45.18 -22.83
C ILE A 473 -0.73 45.13 -21.32
N SER A 474 -0.71 43.94 -20.71
CA SER A 474 -0.38 43.76 -19.29
C SER A 474 1.07 44.12 -18.93
N VAL A 475 1.96 44.31 -19.91
CA VAL A 475 3.36 44.73 -19.71
C VAL A 475 3.68 46.07 -20.37
N LEU A 476 2.67 46.75 -20.92
CA LEU A 476 2.75 48.05 -21.57
C LEU A 476 2.10 49.13 -20.69
N GLU A 477 2.43 50.40 -20.96
CA GLU A 477 1.76 51.54 -20.34
C GLU A 477 0.34 51.71 -20.86
N SER A 478 -0.57 52.28 -20.07
CA SER A 478 -2.00 52.38 -20.42
C SER A 478 -2.28 53.19 -21.69
N ASN A 479 -1.40 54.11 -22.05
CA ASN A 479 -1.45 54.96 -23.24
C ASN A 479 -0.51 54.47 -24.36
N PHE A 480 -0.12 53.18 -24.39
CA PHE A 480 0.85 52.66 -25.37
C PHE A 480 0.52 52.95 -26.85
N LYS A 481 -0.76 53.08 -27.20
CA LYS A 481 -1.19 53.41 -28.58
C LYS A 481 -0.85 54.84 -29.01
N GLU A 482 -0.59 55.72 -28.06
CA GLU A 482 -0.14 57.10 -28.30
C GLU A 482 1.40 57.19 -28.31
N ILE A 483 2.08 56.18 -27.75
CA ILE A 483 3.53 56.17 -27.57
C ILE A 483 4.24 55.51 -28.76
N TYR A 484 3.62 54.50 -29.37
CA TYR A 484 4.21 53.70 -30.45
C TYR A 484 3.36 53.79 -31.72
N ASP A 485 4.03 53.72 -32.86
CA ASP A 485 3.47 53.71 -34.21
C ASP A 485 3.98 52.51 -35.01
N ALA A 486 3.24 52.12 -36.04
CA ALA A 486 3.71 51.12 -36.99
C ALA A 486 5.01 51.60 -37.67
N ASN A 487 5.99 50.70 -37.80
CA ASN A 487 7.36 50.94 -38.27
C ASN A 487 8.34 51.54 -37.25
N ASP A 488 7.92 51.83 -36.02
CA ASP A 488 8.86 52.23 -34.96
C ASP A 488 9.91 51.15 -34.70
N PHE A 489 11.12 51.57 -34.35
CA PHE A 489 12.13 50.69 -33.82
C PHE A 489 12.13 50.73 -32.29
N VAL A 490 12.18 49.56 -31.67
CA VAL A 490 12.12 49.40 -30.23
C VAL A 490 13.16 48.39 -29.78
N LYS A 491 13.69 48.55 -28.57
CA LYS A 491 14.52 47.54 -27.94
C LYS A 491 13.64 46.64 -27.09
N ILE A 492 13.73 45.34 -27.33
CA ILE A 492 12.86 44.33 -26.72
C ILE A 492 13.67 43.27 -25.99
N LYS A 493 13.13 42.77 -24.88
CA LYS A 493 13.61 41.56 -24.20
C LYS A 493 12.65 40.40 -24.43
N ILE A 494 13.18 39.23 -24.76
CA ILE A 494 12.38 38.01 -24.93
C ILE A 494 12.11 37.41 -23.55
N ILE A 495 10.83 37.28 -23.18
CA ILE A 495 10.42 36.79 -21.86
C ILE A 495 10.24 35.28 -21.86
N LYS A 496 9.53 34.75 -22.86
CA LYS A 496 9.28 33.32 -23.05
C LYS A 496 8.81 33.04 -24.48
N LYS A 497 8.99 31.81 -24.94
CA LYS A 497 8.35 31.30 -26.15
C LYS A 497 6.90 30.89 -25.84
N THR A 498 6.00 31.16 -26.77
CA THR A 498 4.58 30.78 -26.73
C THR A 498 4.23 29.98 -27.98
N GLU A 499 3.05 29.35 -28.02
CA GLU A 499 2.59 28.63 -29.22
C GLU A 499 2.41 29.53 -30.46
N LYS A 500 2.23 30.85 -30.25
CA LYS A 500 1.98 31.84 -31.32
C LYS A 500 3.18 32.75 -31.63
N GLY A 501 4.37 32.43 -31.13
CA GLY A 501 5.58 33.25 -31.27
C GLY A 501 6.19 33.60 -29.91
N TYR A 502 6.82 34.77 -29.78
CA TYR A 502 7.50 35.15 -28.53
C TYR A 502 6.68 36.15 -27.70
N SER A 503 6.75 36.03 -26.38
CA SER A 503 6.28 37.08 -25.48
C SER A 503 7.41 38.04 -25.21
N LEU A 504 7.18 39.32 -25.49
CA LEU A 504 8.20 40.36 -25.47
C LEU A 504 7.91 41.40 -24.38
N LYS A 505 8.96 42.08 -23.92
CA LYS A 505 8.85 43.32 -23.14
C LYS A 505 9.63 44.41 -23.86
N ILE A 506 8.97 45.52 -24.18
CA ILE A 506 9.66 46.72 -24.69
C ILE A 506 10.44 47.36 -23.54
N LEU A 507 11.72 47.64 -23.77
CA LEU A 507 12.61 48.29 -22.82
C LEU A 507 12.72 49.79 -23.10
N GLU A 508 12.84 50.16 -24.37
CA GLU A 508 12.98 51.55 -24.84
C GLU A 508 12.53 51.66 -26.31
N LYS A 509 11.99 52.83 -26.69
CA LYS A 509 11.78 53.25 -28.08
C LYS A 509 13.07 53.87 -28.61
N LEU A 510 13.45 53.55 -29.85
CA LEU A 510 14.75 53.90 -30.45
C LEU A 510 14.66 55.02 -31.49
#